data_AF-A0A3N5NSI2-F1
#
_entry.id   AF-A0A3N5NSI2-F1
#
_cell.length_a   1.000
_cell.length_b   1.000
_cell.length_c   1.000
_cell.angle_alpha   90.00
_cell.angle_beta   90.00
_cell.angle_gamma   90.00
#
_symmetry.space_group_name_H-M   'P 1'
#
loop_
_entity.id
_entity.type
_entity.pdbx_description
1 polymer ?
#
loop_
_entity_poly.entity_id
_entity_poly.type
_entity_poly.pdbx_seq_one_letter_code
_entity_poly.pdbx_strand_id
1 'polypeptide(L)'
;KLEAHRANGAVKPLFVHRKGATRALGPGHTGLPGSIRDVGQPVLIGGTMGTASYILAGTDQGERLSFSSSCHGAGRSMSRHEALRRWKGRQVIDQLAARGIVVRSPSARGVAEEAPGAYKDVSAVVNAADRAGLSRKVARLEPMVCVKG
;
A
#
# COMPACT_ATOMS: atom_id res chain seq x y z
N LYS A 1 15.90 3.31 10.90
CA LYS A 1 17.04 4.17 10.50
C LYS A 1 16.95 5.47 11.29
N LEU A 2 18.06 6.14 11.57
CA LEU A 2 18.01 7.48 12.14
C LEU A 2 17.52 8.46 11.07
N GLU A 3 16.43 9.16 11.33
CA GLU A 3 15.76 10.10 10.43
C GLU A 3 15.58 11.45 11.14
N ALA A 4 15.72 12.55 10.41
CA ALA A 4 15.54 13.89 10.98
C ALA A 4 14.10 14.35 10.74
N HIS A 5 13.36 14.62 11.82
CA HIS A 5 11.98 15.07 11.74
C HIS A 5 11.70 16.19 12.73
N ARG A 6 10.67 17.00 12.47
CA ARG A 6 10.22 18.01 13.43
C ARG A 6 9.40 17.37 14.55
N ALA A 7 9.85 17.51 15.80
CA ALA A 7 9.16 17.04 16.99
C ALA A 7 9.32 18.05 18.14
N ASN A 8 8.21 18.42 18.78
CA ASN A 8 8.16 19.41 19.87
C ASN A 8 8.85 20.74 19.49
N GLY A 9 8.53 21.28 18.30
CA GLY A 9 9.03 22.57 17.83
C GLY A 9 10.43 22.55 17.19
N ALA A 10 11.24 21.52 17.41
CA ALA A 10 12.62 21.42 16.89
C ALA A 10 12.80 20.22 15.94
N VAL A 11 13.80 20.30 15.05
CA VAL A 11 14.23 19.13 14.27
C VAL A 11 15.06 18.22 15.17
N LYS A 12 14.69 16.95 15.26
CA LYS A 12 15.34 15.95 16.10
C LYS A 12 15.71 14.70 15.29
N PRO A 13 16.84 14.06 15.59
CA PRO A 13 17.14 12.73 15.08
C PRO A 13 16.27 11.70 15.83
N LEU A 14 15.44 10.97 15.08
CA LEU A 14 14.49 9.99 15.61
C LEU A 14 14.69 8.62 14.96
N PHE A 15 14.38 7.57 15.69
CA PHE A 15 14.17 6.23 15.12
C PHE A 15 12.68 6.06 14.84
N VAL A 16 12.29 6.20 13.57
CA VAL A 16 10.89 6.03 13.17
C VAL A 16 10.61 4.57 12.83
N HIS A 17 9.72 3.93 13.59
CA HIS A 17 9.29 2.56 13.38
C HIS A 17 8.04 2.53 12.51
N ARG A 18 8.08 1.79 11.40
CA ARG A 18 6.95 1.64 10.47
C ARG A 18 6.57 0.15 10.38
N LYS A 19 5.36 -0.20 10.81
CA LYS A 19 4.78 -1.55 10.68
C LYS A 19 3.46 -1.45 9.93
N GLY A 20 3.39 -2.01 8.72
CA GLY A 20 2.22 -1.80 7.84
C GLY A 20 2.07 -0.36 7.33
N ALA A 21 3.17 0.39 7.32
CA ALA A 21 3.25 1.77 6.85
C ALA A 21 4.50 1.94 5.99
N THR A 22 4.50 2.94 5.12
CA THR A 22 5.61 3.28 4.22
C THR A 22 6.14 4.67 4.53
N ARG A 23 7.39 4.94 4.17
CA ARG A 23 7.92 6.30 4.17
C ARG A 23 7.42 7.05 2.94
N ALA A 24 7.09 8.33 3.09
CA ALA A 24 6.48 9.19 2.10
C ALA A 24 7.04 10.63 2.20
N LEU A 25 8.33 10.80 1.90
CA LEU A 25 8.98 12.12 1.97
C LEU A 25 8.35 13.10 0.97
N GLY A 26 8.09 14.33 1.42
CA GLY A 26 7.53 15.40 0.60
C GLY A 26 8.49 15.96 -0.46
N PRO A 27 7.98 16.79 -1.37
CA PRO A 27 8.80 17.58 -2.30
C PRO A 27 9.94 18.35 -1.63
N GLY A 28 11.04 18.55 -2.35
CA GLY A 28 12.21 19.31 -1.87
C GLY A 28 13.08 18.58 -0.83
N HIS A 29 12.63 17.44 -0.29
CA HIS A 29 13.38 16.73 0.75
C HIS A 29 14.76 16.26 0.23
N THR A 30 15.82 16.59 0.95
CA THR A 30 17.22 16.38 0.53
C THR A 30 17.60 14.91 0.33
N GLY A 31 16.91 14.02 1.03
CA GLY A 31 17.02 12.57 0.86
C GLY A 31 16.44 12.00 -0.44
N LEU A 32 15.84 12.83 -1.31
CA LEU A 32 15.30 12.40 -2.60
C LEU A 32 16.30 12.63 -3.75
N PRO A 33 16.39 11.70 -4.71
CA PRO A 33 17.06 11.92 -6.00
C PRO A 33 16.50 13.14 -6.72
N GLY A 34 17.34 13.87 -7.46
CA GLY A 34 16.94 15.09 -8.17
C GLY A 34 15.73 14.90 -9.09
N SER A 35 15.66 13.78 -9.81
CA SER A 35 14.57 13.47 -10.76
C SER A 35 13.18 13.37 -10.15
N ILE A 36 13.08 13.12 -8.83
CA ILE A 36 11.81 12.99 -8.12
C ILE A 36 11.69 13.96 -6.95
N ARG A 37 12.69 14.82 -6.73
CA ARG A 37 12.73 15.72 -5.58
C ARG A 37 11.57 16.70 -5.61
N ASP A 38 11.24 17.26 -6.77
CA ASP A 38 10.20 18.29 -6.87
C ASP A 38 8.78 17.73 -6.78
N VAL A 39 8.63 16.41 -6.95
CA VAL A 39 7.32 15.74 -6.98
C VAL A 39 7.03 14.91 -5.73
N GLY A 40 8.03 14.71 -4.87
CA GLY A 40 7.96 13.90 -3.65
C GLY A 40 8.30 12.43 -3.89
N GLN A 41 8.52 11.69 -2.78
CA GLN A 41 8.85 10.27 -2.83
C GLN A 41 7.67 9.46 -3.40
N PRO A 42 7.88 8.59 -4.40
CA PRO A 42 6.88 7.61 -4.78
C PRO A 42 6.53 6.69 -3.59
N VAL A 43 5.24 6.42 -3.44
CA VAL A 43 4.68 5.54 -2.42
C VAL A 43 3.88 4.46 -3.13
N LEU A 44 4.29 3.21 -2.98
CA LEU A 44 3.70 2.07 -3.68
C LEU A 44 2.69 1.38 -2.75
N ILE A 45 1.42 1.36 -3.16
CA ILE A 45 0.34 0.78 -2.37
C ILE A 45 -0.19 -0.46 -3.08
N GLY A 46 0.14 -1.62 -2.52
CA GLY A 46 -0.36 -2.90 -3.00
C GLY A 46 -1.84 -3.10 -2.64
N GLY A 47 -2.63 -3.45 -3.64
CA GLY A 47 -3.97 -4.01 -3.44
C GLY A 47 -3.92 -5.48 -3.07
N THR A 48 -4.75 -6.28 -3.73
CA THR A 48 -4.80 -7.74 -3.64
C THR A 48 -4.50 -8.34 -5.00
N MET A 49 -4.53 -9.68 -5.12
CA MET A 49 -4.41 -10.34 -6.42
C MET A 49 -5.51 -9.96 -7.42
N GLY A 50 -6.61 -9.35 -6.96
CA GLY A 50 -7.78 -9.04 -7.79
C GLY A 50 -8.31 -7.62 -7.63
N THR A 51 -7.54 -6.71 -7.03
CA THR A 51 -7.93 -5.30 -6.86
C THR A 51 -6.81 -4.38 -7.31
N ALA A 52 -7.15 -3.11 -7.54
CA ALA A 52 -6.20 -2.12 -7.99
C ALA A 52 -5.01 -1.95 -7.02
N SER A 53 -3.87 -1.55 -7.56
CA SER A 53 -2.75 -0.98 -6.81
C SER A 53 -2.64 0.52 -7.11
N TYR A 54 -1.91 1.26 -6.28
CA TYR A 54 -1.76 2.71 -6.46
C TYR A 54 -0.31 3.15 -6.34
N ILE A 55 0.03 4.17 -7.12
CA ILE A 55 1.21 4.99 -6.91
C ILE A 55 0.73 6.31 -6.34
N LEU A 56 1.28 6.67 -5.18
CA LEU A 56 1.09 7.97 -4.55
C LEU A 56 2.44 8.70 -4.51
N ALA A 57 2.44 9.96 -4.09
CA ALA A 57 3.65 10.70 -3.77
C ALA A 57 3.56 11.33 -2.38
N GLY A 58 4.68 11.34 -1.65
CA GLY A 58 4.77 12.00 -0.35
C GLY A 58 4.47 13.50 -0.43
N THR A 59 4.09 14.08 0.70
CA THR A 59 3.67 15.50 0.81
C THR A 59 4.38 16.18 1.97
N ASP A 60 4.47 17.50 1.91
CA ASP A 60 5.02 18.29 3.03
C ASP A 60 4.14 18.22 4.29
N GLN A 61 2.82 18.04 4.09
CA GLN A 61 1.89 17.83 5.18
C GLN A 61 2.16 16.50 5.90
N GLY A 62 2.51 15.44 5.16
CA GLY A 62 2.87 14.13 5.72
C GLY A 62 4.06 14.20 6.68
N GLU A 63 5.04 15.09 6.46
CA GLU A 63 6.13 15.31 7.41
C GLU A 63 5.61 15.74 8.78
N ARG A 64 4.69 16.71 8.80
CA ARG A 64 4.14 17.26 10.05
C ARG A 64 3.15 16.33 10.73
N LEU A 65 2.37 15.58 9.96
CA LEU A 65 1.26 14.77 10.48
C LEU A 65 1.69 13.36 10.89
N SER A 66 2.73 12.80 10.26
CA SER A 66 3.04 11.37 10.39
C SER A 66 4.53 11.05 10.24
N PHE A 67 5.43 12.01 10.44
CA PHE A 67 6.87 11.81 10.26
C PHE A 67 7.19 11.25 8.87
N SER A 68 6.58 11.88 7.85
CA SER A 68 6.66 11.47 6.45
C SER A 68 6.29 10.01 6.26
N SER A 69 5.14 9.59 6.78
CA SER A 69 4.65 8.22 6.66
C SER A 69 3.26 8.15 6.03
N SER A 70 3.03 7.10 5.24
CA SER A 70 1.72 6.82 4.64
C SER A 70 1.35 5.33 4.81
N CYS A 71 0.20 4.94 4.28
CA CYS A 71 -0.25 3.55 4.25
C CYS A 71 0.68 2.67 3.40
N HIS A 72 0.54 1.35 3.54
CA HIS A 72 1.34 0.36 2.78
C HIS A 72 0.49 -0.45 1.79
N GLY A 73 -0.79 -0.64 2.09
CA GLY A 73 -1.68 -1.49 1.30
C GLY A 73 -3.08 -1.52 1.91
N ALA A 74 -3.93 -2.38 1.38
CA ALA A 74 -5.29 -2.57 1.87
C ALA A 74 -5.36 -2.92 3.37
N GLY A 75 -4.46 -3.79 3.84
CA GLY A 75 -4.56 -4.42 5.15
C GLY A 75 -5.70 -5.42 5.22
N ARG A 76 -5.55 -6.46 6.04
CA ARG A 76 -6.55 -7.51 6.17
C ARG A 76 -7.78 -7.00 6.93
N SER A 77 -8.95 -7.45 6.50
CA SER A 77 -10.22 -7.26 7.21
C SER A 77 -10.59 -8.48 8.06
N MET A 78 -9.96 -9.63 7.79
CA MET A 78 -10.18 -10.88 8.53
C MET A 78 -8.94 -11.77 8.62
N SER A 79 -9.01 -12.77 9.51
CA SER A 79 -7.94 -13.76 9.68
C SER A 79 -7.79 -14.67 8.46
N ARG A 80 -6.63 -15.31 8.33
CA ARG A 80 -6.39 -16.35 7.30
C ARG A 80 -7.31 -17.56 7.48
N HIS A 81 -7.52 -17.97 8.73
CA HIS A 81 -8.42 -19.08 9.06
C HIS A 81 -9.86 -18.79 8.66
N GLU A 82 -10.33 -17.55 8.83
CA GLU A 82 -11.65 -17.16 8.34
C GLU A 82 -11.72 -17.14 6.82
N ALA A 83 -10.68 -16.62 6.15
CA ALA A 83 -10.63 -16.64 4.70
C ALA A 83 -10.70 -18.06 4.12
N LEU A 84 -9.99 -19.02 4.72
CA LEU A 84 -10.02 -20.43 4.32
C LEU A 84 -11.39 -21.12 4.50
N ARG A 85 -12.19 -20.65 5.46
CA ARG A 85 -13.56 -21.13 5.65
C ARG A 85 -14.49 -20.57 4.58
N ARG A 86 -14.24 -19.36 4.10
CA ARG A 86 -15.09 -18.64 3.14
C ARG A 86 -14.76 -18.92 1.68
N TRP A 87 -13.49 -19.12 1.35
CA TRP A 87 -13.03 -19.24 -0.04
C TRP A 87 -12.27 -20.53 -0.29
N LYS A 88 -12.40 -21.03 -1.53
CA LYS A 88 -11.57 -22.10 -2.09
C LYS A 88 -10.70 -21.52 -3.19
N GLY A 89 -9.43 -21.89 -3.24
CA GLY A 89 -8.46 -21.30 -4.16
C GLY A 89 -8.88 -21.40 -5.62
N ARG A 90 -9.40 -22.56 -6.04
CA ARG A 90 -9.90 -22.77 -7.40
C ARG A 90 -11.01 -21.78 -7.77
N GLN A 91 -12.00 -21.62 -6.90
CA GLN A 91 -13.09 -20.68 -7.10
C GLN A 91 -12.58 -19.24 -7.25
N VAL A 92 -11.62 -18.82 -6.41
CA VAL A 92 -11.01 -17.48 -6.51
C VAL A 92 -10.29 -17.31 -7.85
N ILE A 93 -9.53 -18.32 -8.31
CA ILE A 93 -8.84 -18.30 -9.61
C ILE A 93 -9.86 -18.15 -10.74
N ASP A 94 -10.93 -18.95 -10.74
CA ASP A 94 -11.93 -18.93 -11.80
C ASP A 94 -12.69 -17.59 -11.83
N GLN A 95 -13.03 -17.03 -10.67
CA GLN A 95 -13.64 -15.71 -10.56
C GLN A 95 -12.75 -14.58 -11.08
N LEU A 96 -11.43 -14.66 -10.84
CA LEU A 96 -10.48 -13.68 -11.33
C LEU A 96 -10.21 -13.85 -12.83
N ALA A 97 -10.16 -15.08 -13.33
CA ALA A 97 -10.04 -15.36 -14.75
C ALA A 97 -11.24 -14.81 -15.54
N ALA A 98 -12.46 -14.93 -15.00
CA ALA A 98 -13.67 -14.32 -15.59
C ALA A 98 -13.60 -12.78 -15.67
N ARG A 99 -12.71 -12.14 -14.90
CA ARG A 99 -12.42 -10.70 -14.93
C ARG A 99 -11.20 -10.34 -15.77
N GLY A 100 -10.62 -11.31 -16.50
CA GLY A 100 -9.41 -11.13 -17.30
C GLY A 100 -8.10 -11.16 -16.51
N ILE A 101 -8.13 -11.62 -15.25
CA ILE A 101 -6.96 -11.63 -14.36
C ILE A 101 -6.41 -13.06 -14.27
N VAL A 102 -5.19 -13.27 -14.76
CA VAL A 102 -4.54 -14.58 -14.72
C VAL A 102 -3.79 -14.77 -13.41
N VAL A 103 -4.18 -15.79 -12.63
CA VAL A 103 -3.47 -16.15 -11.40
C VAL A 103 -2.61 -17.40 -11.62
N ARG A 104 -1.36 -17.34 -11.19
CA ARG A 104 -0.41 -18.46 -11.16
C ARG A 104 0.10 -18.63 -9.73
N SER A 105 -0.17 -19.79 -9.13
CA SER A 105 0.29 -20.10 -7.78
C SER A 105 0.43 -21.60 -7.60
N PRO A 106 1.45 -22.08 -6.87
CA PRO A 106 1.57 -23.50 -6.53
C PRO A 106 0.61 -23.90 -5.40
N SER A 107 -0.01 -22.94 -4.70
CA SER A 107 -0.79 -23.18 -3.48
C SER A 107 -2.23 -22.69 -3.61
N ALA A 108 -3.17 -23.60 -3.87
CA ALA A 108 -4.59 -23.28 -3.83
C ALA A 108 -5.04 -22.78 -2.45
N ARG A 109 -4.41 -23.27 -1.37
CA ARG A 109 -4.64 -22.78 -0.01
C ARG A 109 -4.19 -21.32 0.12
N GLY A 110 -2.98 -20.99 -0.32
CA GLY A 110 -2.45 -19.63 -0.28
C GLY A 110 -3.29 -18.64 -1.10
N VAL A 111 -3.85 -19.08 -2.22
CA VAL A 111 -4.82 -18.28 -2.98
C VAL A 111 -6.07 -17.99 -2.15
N ALA A 112 -6.62 -18.97 -1.45
CA ALA A 112 -7.80 -18.77 -0.60
C ALA A 112 -7.53 -17.85 0.60
N GLU A 113 -6.37 -17.97 1.26
CA GLU A 113 -5.97 -17.10 2.38
C GLU A 113 -5.87 -15.62 1.97
N GLU A 114 -5.54 -15.40 0.70
CA GLU A 114 -5.26 -14.11 0.10
C GLU A 114 -6.38 -13.61 -0.84
N ALA A 115 -7.55 -14.24 -0.79
CA ALA A 115 -8.70 -13.87 -1.61
C ALA A 115 -8.99 -12.36 -1.47
N PRO A 116 -9.38 -11.65 -2.56
CA PRO A 116 -9.62 -10.20 -2.50
C PRO A 116 -10.55 -9.76 -1.36
N GLY A 117 -11.59 -10.55 -1.07
CA GLY A 117 -12.54 -10.27 0.02
C GLY A 117 -11.97 -10.39 1.44
N ALA A 118 -10.76 -10.92 1.62
CA ALA A 118 -10.09 -11.01 2.93
C ALA A 118 -9.40 -9.70 3.35
N TYR A 119 -9.38 -8.71 2.46
CA TYR A 119 -8.75 -7.41 2.63
C TYR A 119 -9.77 -6.29 2.68
N LYS A 120 -9.36 -5.13 3.19
CA LYS A 120 -10.15 -3.89 3.07
C LYS A 120 -10.15 -3.40 1.62
N ASP A 121 -11.04 -2.47 1.30
CA ASP A 121 -10.96 -1.74 0.04
C ASP A 121 -9.73 -0.82 0.05
N VAL A 122 -8.76 -1.15 -0.80
CA VAL A 122 -7.53 -0.37 -1.00
C VAL A 122 -7.83 1.05 -1.50
N SER A 123 -8.90 1.24 -2.27
CA SER A 123 -9.28 2.57 -2.77
C SER A 123 -9.74 3.47 -1.63
N ALA A 124 -10.53 2.94 -0.69
CA ALA A 124 -10.90 3.65 0.53
C ALA A 124 -9.67 4.01 1.40
N VAL A 125 -8.72 3.08 1.56
CA VAL A 125 -7.46 3.34 2.30
C VAL A 125 -6.64 4.45 1.64
N VAL A 126 -6.47 4.41 0.32
CA VAL A 126 -5.75 5.43 -0.45
C VAL A 126 -6.46 6.77 -0.38
N ASN A 127 -7.78 6.80 -0.56
CA ASN A 127 -8.57 8.02 -0.47
C ASN A 127 -8.48 8.68 0.92
N ALA A 128 -8.43 7.89 1.98
CA ALA A 128 -8.22 8.41 3.33
C ALA A 128 -6.84 9.07 3.48
N ALA A 129 -5.77 8.41 2.99
CA ALA A 129 -4.41 8.96 3.06
C ALA A 129 -4.24 10.24 2.22
N ASP A 130 -4.85 10.28 1.04
CA ASP A 130 -4.87 11.45 0.14
C ASP A 130 -5.62 12.63 0.75
N ARG A 131 -6.84 12.40 1.25
CA ARG A 131 -7.65 13.44 1.90
C ARG A 131 -7.05 13.96 3.20
N ALA A 132 -6.33 13.10 3.94
CA ALA A 132 -5.60 13.50 5.14
C ALA A 132 -4.28 14.23 4.81
N GLY A 133 -3.92 14.34 3.53
CA GLY A 133 -2.70 15.00 3.10
C GLY A 133 -1.42 14.24 3.44
N LEU A 134 -1.48 12.94 3.74
CA LEU A 134 -0.30 12.11 4.05
C LEU A 134 0.50 11.74 2.80
N SER A 135 -0.19 11.56 1.67
CA SER A 135 0.40 11.27 0.36
C SER A 135 -0.62 11.52 -0.73
N ARG A 136 -0.24 12.17 -1.84
CA ARG A 136 -1.14 12.49 -2.95
C ARG A 136 -1.28 11.35 -3.95
N LYS A 137 -2.48 11.10 -4.48
CA LYS A 137 -2.68 10.14 -5.59
C LYS A 137 -1.91 10.56 -6.85
N VAL A 138 -1.30 9.58 -7.52
CA VAL A 138 -0.60 9.78 -8.80
C VAL A 138 -1.20 8.87 -9.88
N ALA A 139 -1.25 7.56 -9.63
CA ALA A 139 -1.77 6.60 -10.60
C ALA A 139 -2.50 5.43 -9.91
N ARG A 140 -3.44 4.84 -10.65
CA ARG A 140 -4.17 3.63 -10.29
C ARG A 140 -3.82 2.55 -11.32
N LEU A 141 -3.50 1.35 -10.85
CA LEU A 141 -3.07 0.22 -11.68
C LEU A 141 -4.05 -0.93 -11.50
N GLU A 142 -4.49 -1.52 -12.60
CA GLU A 142 -5.34 -2.71 -12.59
C GLU A 142 -4.51 -3.98 -12.80
N PRO A 143 -4.76 -5.06 -12.05
CA PRO A 143 -4.01 -6.30 -12.21
C PRO A 143 -4.42 -7.04 -13.49
N MET A 144 -3.45 -7.54 -14.24
CA MET A 144 -3.66 -8.44 -15.39
C MET A 144 -3.16 -9.86 -15.09
N VAL A 145 -2.03 -9.97 -14.41
CA VAL A 145 -1.41 -11.23 -14.02
C VAL A 145 -0.95 -11.14 -12.56
N CYS A 146 -1.24 -12.16 -11.77
CA CYS A 146 -0.74 -12.32 -10.41
C CYS A 146 0.01 -13.64 -10.28
N VAL A 147 1.32 -13.57 -10.06
CA VAL A 147 2.16 -14.72 -9.70
C VAL A 147 2.35 -14.70 -8.19
N LYS A 148 1.95 -15.78 -7.50
CA LYS A 148 1.96 -15.87 -6.03
C LYS A 148 2.63 -17.15 -5.57
N GLY A 149 3.56 -17.03 -4.62
CA GLY A 149 4.13 -18.16 -3.86
C GLY A 149 3.14 -18.79 -2.89
#